data_AF-A0A2A2T767-F1
#
_entry.id   AF-A0A2A2T767-F1
#
_cell.length_a   1.000
_cell.length_b   1.000
_cell.length_c   1.000
_cell.angle_alpha   90.00
_cell.angle_beta   90.00
_cell.angle_gamma   90.00
#
_symmetry.space_group_name_H-M   'P 1'
#
loop_
_entity.id
_entity.type
_entity.pdbx_description
1 polymer ?
#
loop_
_entity_poly.entity_id
_entity_poly.type
_entity_poly.pdbx_seq_one_letter_code
_entity_poly.pdbx_strand_id
1 'polypeptide(L)'
;MAGVLASLAGPQPMQTLVRSDRFVRRFVATVDNLSRPRASAMLWPVHPTDERFTVQELAAEGGTAIAQANSARYAAAVALLQGLDAAELARSYRQHYPLFQQAYEELGYPQAYFNDRLVAVIDHLLQAPEPQAPRVRLMPVRGQVPSLQPWVRYEFEDPQLEALSAGQKILVRIGPEHARLVKAKLRALRAEIATNAPAAGADAPPPSQ
;
A
#
# COMPACT_ATOMS: atom_id res chain seq x y z
N MET A 1 4.50 16.60 -16.91
CA MET A 1 4.80 15.57 -15.88
C MET A 1 5.34 16.13 -14.56
N ALA A 2 6.08 17.25 -14.54
CA ALA A 2 6.59 17.86 -13.30
C ALA A 2 5.51 18.32 -12.30
N GLY A 3 4.34 18.78 -12.78
CA GLY A 3 3.25 19.28 -11.90
C GLY A 3 2.49 18.20 -11.11
N VAL A 4 2.39 16.97 -11.64
CA VAL A 4 1.70 15.86 -10.95
C VAL A 4 2.54 15.36 -9.78
N LEU A 5 3.85 15.28 -9.99
CA LEU A 5 4.82 14.90 -8.96
C LEU A 5 4.95 15.98 -7.90
N ALA A 6 5.04 17.26 -8.28
CA ALA A 6 5.11 18.36 -7.31
C ALA A 6 3.86 18.49 -6.42
N SER A 7 2.67 18.14 -6.95
CA SER A 7 1.41 18.22 -6.20
C SER A 7 1.09 16.98 -5.35
N LEU A 8 1.59 15.80 -5.72
CA LEU A 8 1.40 14.57 -4.94
C LEU A 8 2.57 14.24 -4.01
N ALA A 9 3.76 14.78 -4.28
CA ALA A 9 4.98 14.47 -3.54
C ALA A 9 5.26 15.43 -2.38
N GLY A 10 4.43 16.42 -2.02
CA GLY A 10 4.74 17.27 -0.86
C GLY A 10 6.17 17.88 -0.91
N PRO A 11 6.74 18.35 0.22
CA PRO A 11 8.03 19.05 0.21
C PRO A 11 9.22 18.18 -0.26
N GLN A 12 10.24 18.86 -0.78
CA GLN A 12 11.48 18.38 -1.43
C GLN A 12 12.08 17.01 -1.00
N PRO A 13 12.17 16.60 0.29
CA PRO A 13 12.71 15.28 0.66
C PRO A 13 11.96 14.07 0.09
N MET A 14 10.77 14.25 -0.47
CA MET A 14 9.95 13.18 -1.06
C MET A 14 10.40 12.80 -2.49
N GLN A 15 11.09 13.69 -3.20
CA GLN A 15 11.54 13.43 -4.58
C GLN A 15 12.61 12.35 -4.67
N THR A 16 13.37 12.12 -3.60
CA THR A 16 14.38 11.06 -3.51
C THR A 16 13.77 9.67 -3.27
N LEU A 17 12.50 9.62 -2.80
CA LEU A 17 11.78 8.39 -2.46
C LEU A 17 10.86 7.90 -3.58
N VAL A 18 10.51 8.76 -4.53
CA VAL A 18 9.53 8.48 -5.59
C VAL A 18 10.25 8.30 -6.94
N ARG A 19 10.09 7.13 -7.56
CA ARG A 19 10.56 6.92 -8.94
C ARG A 19 9.65 7.66 -9.92
N SER A 20 10.13 8.80 -10.43
CA SER A 20 9.41 9.70 -11.33
C SER A 20 9.02 9.08 -12.67
N ASP A 21 9.80 8.12 -13.19
CA ASP A 21 9.47 7.40 -14.42
C ASP A 21 8.33 6.38 -14.21
N ARG A 22 7.24 6.56 -14.96
CA ARG A 22 6.03 5.71 -14.93
C ARG A 22 5.32 5.68 -13.58
N PHE A 23 5.41 6.75 -12.77
CA PHE A 23 4.75 6.84 -11.46
C PHE A 23 3.28 6.44 -11.51
N VAL A 24 2.50 7.03 -12.43
CA VAL A 24 1.06 6.73 -12.58
C VAL A 24 0.82 5.24 -12.82
N ARG A 25 1.52 4.62 -13.77
CA ARG A 25 1.38 3.18 -14.05
C ARG A 25 1.78 2.31 -12.86
N ARG A 26 2.88 2.66 -12.16
CA ARG A 26 3.33 1.95 -10.95
C ARG A 26 2.32 2.10 -9.82
N PHE A 27 1.73 3.28 -9.65
CA PHE A 27 0.72 3.55 -8.64
C PHE A 27 -0.55 2.72 -8.90
N VAL A 28 -1.09 2.79 -10.12
CA VAL A 28 -2.27 1.99 -10.52
C VAL A 28 -2.01 0.50 -10.32
N ALA A 29 -0.86 0.00 -10.78
CA ALA A 29 -0.48 -1.39 -10.59
C ALA A 29 -0.32 -1.75 -9.10
N THR A 30 0.21 -0.84 -8.27
CA THR A 30 0.31 -1.07 -6.81
C THR A 30 -1.07 -1.22 -6.21
N VAL A 31 -1.95 -0.25 -6.45
CA VAL A 31 -3.33 -0.27 -5.94
C VAL A 31 -4.03 -1.57 -6.34
N ASP A 32 -3.93 -1.98 -7.62
CA ASP A 32 -4.55 -3.21 -8.10
C ASP A 32 -3.97 -4.49 -7.45
N ASN A 33 -2.72 -4.45 -6.99
CA ASN A 33 -2.07 -5.60 -6.35
C ASN A 33 -2.29 -5.67 -4.83
N LEU A 34 -2.73 -4.58 -4.16
CA LEU A 34 -2.88 -4.56 -2.70
C LEU A 34 -3.98 -5.49 -2.17
N SER A 35 -5.01 -5.78 -2.97
CA SER A 35 -6.05 -6.76 -2.61
C SER A 35 -5.70 -8.20 -3.01
N ARG A 36 -4.54 -8.45 -3.65
CA ARG A 36 -4.13 -9.79 -4.07
C ARG A 36 -3.34 -10.52 -2.96
N PRO A 37 -3.32 -11.87 -2.94
CA PRO A 37 -2.55 -12.64 -1.95
C PRO A 37 -1.05 -12.36 -1.97
N ARG A 38 -0.50 -12.01 -3.13
CA ARG A 38 0.90 -11.65 -3.33
C ARG A 38 0.99 -10.38 -4.17
N ALA A 39 1.73 -9.39 -3.67
CA ALA A 39 2.15 -8.22 -4.42
C ALA A 39 3.67 -8.25 -4.51
N SER A 40 4.22 -8.17 -5.73
CA SER A 40 5.67 -8.18 -5.93
C SER A 40 6.29 -6.97 -5.23
N ALA A 41 7.30 -7.21 -4.37
CA ALA A 41 8.14 -6.19 -3.73
C ALA A 41 8.76 -5.19 -4.72
N MET A 42 8.85 -5.54 -6.01
CA MET A 42 9.39 -4.67 -7.07
C MET A 42 8.42 -3.56 -7.54
N LEU A 43 7.13 -3.67 -7.24
CA LEU A 43 6.12 -2.72 -7.71
C LEU A 43 5.90 -1.55 -6.74
N TRP A 44 6.61 -1.51 -5.62
CA TRP A 44 6.28 -0.62 -4.51
C TRP A 44 6.70 0.82 -4.82
N PRO A 45 5.88 1.81 -4.39
CA PRO A 45 6.12 3.21 -4.69
C PRO A 45 7.17 3.88 -3.80
N VAL A 46 7.69 3.16 -2.79
CA VAL A 46 8.70 3.64 -1.84
C VAL A 46 9.94 2.77 -1.87
N HIS A 47 11.11 3.39 -1.69
CA HIS A 47 12.36 2.66 -1.52
C HIS A 47 12.30 1.77 -0.27
N PRO A 48 12.79 0.51 -0.34
CA PRO A 48 12.94 -0.31 0.85
C PRO A 48 13.88 0.40 1.83
N THR A 49 13.51 0.42 3.12
CA THR A 49 14.34 1.00 4.18
C THR A 49 15.67 0.25 4.28
N ASP A 50 16.80 0.94 4.38
CA ASP A 50 18.15 0.34 4.43
C ASP A 50 18.39 -0.55 5.67
N GLU A 51 17.59 -0.38 6.73
CA GLU A 51 17.72 -1.17 7.95
C GLU A 51 17.22 -2.62 7.80
N ARG A 52 18.02 -3.57 8.34
CA ARG A 52 17.72 -5.01 8.33
C ARG A 52 16.44 -5.29 9.14
N PHE A 53 15.57 -6.17 8.62
CA PHE A 53 14.42 -6.68 9.37
C PHE A 53 14.92 -7.58 10.51
N THR A 54 14.52 -7.27 11.74
CA THR A 54 14.93 -7.99 12.94
C THR A 54 13.78 -8.81 13.51
N VAL A 55 14.08 -9.97 14.08
CA VAL A 55 13.11 -10.78 14.81
C VAL A 55 13.53 -10.87 16.27
N GLN A 56 12.57 -10.96 17.18
CA GLN A 56 12.85 -11.28 18.58
C GLN A 56 12.42 -12.71 18.86
N GLU A 57 13.23 -13.46 19.59
CA GLU A 57 12.81 -14.76 20.09
C GLU A 57 11.82 -14.59 21.25
N LEU A 58 10.76 -15.39 21.23
CA LEU A 58 9.80 -15.45 22.33
C LEU A 58 10.31 -16.44 23.37
N ALA A 59 10.79 -15.92 24.51
CA ALA A 59 11.48 -16.68 25.56
C ALA A 59 10.66 -17.83 26.18
N ALA A 60 9.32 -17.82 26.05
CA ALA A 60 8.45 -18.73 26.79
C ALA A 60 7.96 -19.96 25.99
N GLU A 61 8.00 -19.97 24.65
CA GLU A 61 7.34 -21.03 23.86
C GLU A 61 8.12 -21.50 22.62
N GLY A 62 9.29 -20.91 22.35
CA GLY A 62 9.94 -21.06 21.05
C GLY A 62 9.17 -20.32 19.95
N GLY A 63 9.88 -19.87 18.93
CA GLY A 63 9.33 -19.10 17.81
C GLY A 63 9.83 -17.66 17.75
N THR A 64 9.69 -17.05 16.57
CA THR A 64 10.16 -15.70 16.29
C THR A 64 8.99 -14.74 16.08
N ALA A 65 9.01 -13.60 16.77
CA ALA A 65 8.07 -12.51 16.53
C ALA A 65 8.76 -11.38 15.76
N ILE A 66 7.96 -10.57 15.06
CA ILE A 66 8.42 -9.31 14.50
C ILE A 66 8.89 -8.43 15.68
N ALA A 67 10.17 -8.07 15.72
CA ALA A 67 10.69 -7.22 16.78
C ALA A 67 9.98 -5.87 16.76
N GLN A 68 9.63 -5.33 17.93
CA GLN A 68 8.97 -4.02 18.06
C GLN A 68 9.75 -2.90 17.35
N ALA A 69 11.08 -2.99 17.34
CA ALA A 69 11.98 -2.07 16.66
C ALA A 69 11.73 -1.97 15.14
N ASN A 70 11.14 -2.98 14.48
CA ASN A 70 10.79 -2.89 13.07
C ASN A 70 9.75 -1.80 12.77
N SER A 71 8.89 -1.46 13.74
CA SER A 71 7.90 -0.39 13.56
C SER A 71 8.59 0.94 13.25
N ALA A 72 9.69 1.26 13.94
CA ALA A 72 10.42 2.51 13.79
C ALA A 72 10.92 2.77 12.36
N ARG A 73 11.19 1.69 11.59
CA ARG A 73 11.59 1.77 10.18
C ARG A 73 10.54 2.45 9.31
N TYR A 74 9.28 2.33 9.68
CA TYR A 74 8.15 2.90 8.94
C TYR A 74 7.74 4.28 9.45
N ALA A 75 8.31 4.75 10.57
CA ALA A 75 7.91 6.00 11.20
C ALA A 75 8.03 7.21 10.26
N ALA A 76 9.13 7.33 9.50
CA ALA A 76 9.32 8.41 8.55
C ALA A 76 8.26 8.39 7.42
N ALA A 77 7.96 7.21 6.87
CA ALA A 77 6.96 7.05 5.83
C ALA A 77 5.54 7.33 6.34
N VAL A 78 5.22 6.89 7.56
CA VAL A 78 3.93 7.13 8.20
C VAL A 78 3.77 8.61 8.55
N ALA A 79 4.81 9.26 9.09
CA ALA A 79 4.80 10.69 9.39
C ALA A 79 4.59 11.53 8.12
N LEU A 80 5.24 11.15 7.03
CA LEU A 80 5.06 11.78 5.73
C LEU A 80 3.62 11.64 5.23
N LEU A 81 3.05 10.43 5.30
CA LEU A 81 1.65 10.17 4.96
C LEU A 81 0.70 11.02 5.82
N GLN A 82 0.98 11.16 7.12
CA GLN A 82 0.17 11.97 8.03
C GLN A 82 0.19 13.45 7.65
N GLY A 83 1.34 13.97 7.19
CA GLY A 83 1.51 15.36 6.77
C GLY A 83 0.77 15.75 5.49
N LEU A 84 0.23 14.79 4.72
CA LEU A 84 -0.52 15.09 3.49
C LEU A 84 -1.96 15.48 3.80
N ASP A 85 -2.43 16.58 3.24
CA ASP A 85 -3.84 16.96 3.31
C ASP A 85 -4.70 16.07 2.40
N ALA A 86 -5.75 15.47 2.95
CA ALA A 86 -6.58 14.52 2.22
C ALA A 86 -7.40 15.19 1.10
N ALA A 87 -7.85 16.43 1.32
CA ALA A 87 -8.63 17.18 0.33
C ALA A 87 -7.75 17.67 -0.82
N GLU A 88 -6.51 18.08 -0.53
CA GLU A 88 -5.51 18.41 -1.56
C GLU A 88 -5.14 17.19 -2.40
N LEU A 89 -4.88 16.05 -1.75
CA LEU A 89 -4.63 14.78 -2.45
C LEU A 89 -5.80 14.40 -3.36
N ALA A 90 -7.02 14.45 -2.85
CA ALA A 90 -8.21 14.12 -3.63
C ALA A 90 -8.42 15.11 -4.78
N ARG A 91 -8.13 16.40 -4.58
CA ARG A 91 -8.17 17.41 -5.65
C ARG A 91 -7.15 17.09 -6.74
N SER A 92 -5.91 16.80 -6.38
CA SER A 92 -4.87 16.43 -7.35
C SER A 92 -5.21 15.12 -8.07
N TYR A 93 -5.72 14.12 -7.36
CA TYR A 93 -6.20 12.87 -7.94
C TYR A 93 -7.28 13.11 -9.01
N ARG A 94 -8.29 13.95 -8.73
CA ARG A 94 -9.35 14.30 -9.69
C ARG A 94 -8.81 15.01 -10.92
N GLN A 95 -7.92 15.99 -10.73
CA GLN A 95 -7.31 16.74 -11.84
C GLN A 95 -6.52 15.84 -12.81
N HIS A 96 -5.94 14.75 -12.29
CA HIS A 96 -5.12 13.83 -13.07
C HIS A 96 -5.82 12.48 -13.34
N TYR A 97 -7.13 12.39 -13.05
CA TYR A 97 -7.90 11.14 -13.18
C TYR A 97 -7.77 10.46 -14.54
N PRO A 98 -7.83 11.18 -15.70
CA PRO A 98 -7.67 10.54 -17.01
C PRO A 98 -6.38 9.74 -17.17
N LEU A 99 -5.27 10.17 -16.54
CA LEU A 99 -4.00 9.45 -16.60
C LEU A 99 -4.04 8.14 -15.81
N PHE A 100 -4.69 8.15 -14.65
CA PHE A 100 -4.86 6.94 -13.83
C PHE A 100 -5.83 5.96 -14.50
N GLN A 101 -6.92 6.47 -15.07
CA GLN A 101 -7.90 5.67 -15.81
C GLN A 101 -7.25 5.00 -17.03
N GLN A 102 -6.56 5.78 -17.88
CA GLN A 102 -5.85 5.23 -19.03
C GLN A 102 -4.83 4.15 -18.62
N ALA A 103 -4.05 4.40 -17.57
CA ALA A 103 -3.09 3.42 -17.08
C ALA A 103 -3.77 2.14 -16.55
N TYR A 104 -4.99 2.23 -16.02
CA TYR A 104 -5.76 1.08 -15.56
C TYR A 104 -6.32 0.26 -16.72
N GLU A 105 -6.82 0.93 -17.76
CA GLU A 105 -7.26 0.27 -19.00
C GLU A 105 -6.10 -0.47 -19.68
N GLU A 106 -4.92 0.15 -19.74
CA GLU A 106 -3.69 -0.44 -20.27
C GLU A 106 -3.17 -1.65 -19.45
N LEU A 107 -3.62 -1.82 -18.21
CA LEU A 107 -3.37 -3.05 -17.43
C LEU A 107 -4.30 -4.20 -17.80
N GLY A 108 -5.27 -3.98 -18.70
CA GLY A 108 -6.21 -4.98 -19.18
C GLY A 108 -7.63 -4.84 -18.61
N TYR A 109 -8.00 -3.66 -18.12
CA TYR A 109 -9.34 -3.37 -17.57
C TYR A 109 -10.10 -2.30 -18.37
N PRO A 110 -10.36 -2.49 -19.68
CA PRO A 110 -10.87 -1.44 -20.57
C PRO A 110 -12.30 -0.96 -20.28
N GLN A 111 -13.06 -1.67 -19.46
CA GLN A 111 -14.46 -1.35 -19.13
C GLN A 111 -14.69 -1.07 -17.63
N ALA A 112 -13.61 -0.94 -16.84
CA ALA A 112 -13.69 -0.70 -15.41
C ALA A 112 -13.13 0.66 -15.05
N TYR A 113 -13.71 1.28 -14.03
CA TYR A 113 -13.24 2.57 -13.53
C TYR A 113 -12.18 2.39 -12.45
N PHE A 114 -11.05 3.09 -12.60
CA PHE A 114 -10.00 3.06 -11.61
C PHE A 114 -10.46 3.61 -10.25
N ASN A 115 -11.39 4.57 -10.25
CA ASN A 115 -11.93 5.12 -9.01
C ASN A 115 -12.63 4.06 -8.15
N ASP A 116 -13.45 3.22 -8.77
CA ASP A 116 -14.15 2.14 -8.09
C ASP A 116 -13.15 1.12 -7.53
N ARG A 117 -12.11 0.83 -8.31
CA ARG A 117 -11.02 -0.04 -7.86
C ARG A 117 -10.28 0.55 -6.66
N LEU A 118 -9.96 1.83 -6.69
CA LEU A 118 -9.29 2.52 -5.59
C LEU A 118 -10.15 2.50 -4.32
N VAL A 119 -11.43 2.83 -4.41
CA VAL A 119 -12.38 2.80 -3.28
C VAL A 119 -12.47 1.39 -2.70
N ALA A 120 -12.65 0.37 -3.55
CA ALA A 120 -12.73 -1.03 -3.12
C ALA A 120 -11.45 -1.50 -2.41
N VAL A 121 -10.28 -1.09 -2.91
CA VAL A 121 -8.99 -1.40 -2.27
C VAL A 121 -8.87 -0.69 -0.92
N ILE A 122 -9.25 0.58 -0.82
CA ILE A 122 -9.26 1.29 0.47
C ILE A 122 -10.16 0.55 1.47
N ASP A 123 -11.38 0.21 1.07
CA ASP A 123 -12.32 -0.53 1.94
C ASP A 123 -11.75 -1.87 2.38
N HIS A 124 -11.11 -2.60 1.47
CA HIS A 124 -10.42 -3.86 1.79
C HIS A 124 -9.28 -3.67 2.81
N LEU A 125 -8.46 -2.63 2.66
CA LEU A 125 -7.36 -2.33 3.59
C LEU A 125 -7.87 -1.93 4.98
N LEU A 126 -9.00 -1.23 5.06
CA LEU A 126 -9.60 -0.83 6.33
C LEU A 126 -10.03 -2.03 7.18
N GLN A 127 -10.29 -3.18 6.55
CA GLN A 127 -10.62 -4.45 7.22
C GLN A 127 -9.40 -5.22 7.74
N ALA A 128 -8.17 -4.71 7.59
CA ALA A 128 -6.99 -5.41 8.10
C ALA A 128 -7.08 -5.61 9.63
N PRO A 129 -6.77 -6.81 10.17
CA PRO A 129 -6.73 -7.01 11.61
C PRO A 129 -5.56 -6.26 12.27
N GLU A 130 -5.64 -6.06 13.58
CA GLU A 130 -4.59 -5.40 14.39
C GLU A 130 -4.08 -6.35 15.48
N PRO A 131 -3.43 -7.47 15.13
CA PRO A 131 -2.93 -8.43 16.11
C PRO A 131 -1.80 -7.83 16.95
N GLN A 132 -1.73 -8.23 18.21
CA GLN A 132 -0.60 -7.89 19.08
C GLN A 132 0.51 -8.92 18.86
N ALA A 133 1.72 -8.45 18.54
CA ALA A 133 2.93 -9.27 18.39
C ALA A 133 2.76 -10.53 17.49
N PRO A 134 2.42 -10.38 16.20
CA PRO A 134 2.25 -11.52 15.30
C PRO A 134 3.56 -12.31 15.14
N ARG A 135 3.46 -13.64 15.24
CA ARG A 135 4.59 -14.56 15.03
C ARG A 135 4.88 -14.75 13.55
N VAL A 136 6.16 -14.87 13.23
CA VAL A 136 6.64 -15.05 11.86
C VAL A 136 7.67 -16.17 11.82
N ARG A 137 7.73 -16.89 10.71
CA ARG A 137 8.76 -17.90 10.42
C ARG A 137 9.51 -17.56 9.15
N LEU A 138 10.81 -17.81 9.15
CA LEU A 138 11.64 -17.62 7.96
C LEU A 138 11.42 -18.78 6.98
N MET A 139 11.00 -18.46 5.76
CA MET A 139 10.96 -19.42 4.66
C MET A 139 12.38 -19.89 4.31
N PRO A 140 12.62 -21.22 4.29
CA PRO A 140 13.88 -21.77 3.85
C PRO A 140 14.06 -21.48 2.36
N VAL A 141 15.23 -20.97 1.97
CA VAL A 141 15.57 -20.72 0.56
C VAL A 141 16.49 -21.85 0.09
N ARG A 142 16.13 -22.52 -1.00
CA ARG A 142 17.07 -23.34 -1.78
C ARG A 142 17.81 -22.40 -2.75
N GLY A 143 18.86 -21.71 -2.27
CA GLY A 143 19.65 -20.78 -3.10
C GLY A 143 20.59 -19.89 -2.28
N GLN A 144 21.77 -19.60 -2.83
CA GLN A 144 22.88 -18.89 -2.15
C GLN A 144 22.82 -17.35 -2.25
N VAL A 145 21.74 -16.76 -2.77
CA VAL A 145 21.66 -15.31 -2.98
C VAL A 145 21.04 -14.61 -1.76
N PRO A 146 21.73 -13.64 -1.12
CA PRO A 146 21.16 -12.82 -0.07
C PRO A 146 19.96 -12.03 -0.61
N SER A 147 18.80 -12.14 0.04
CA SER A 147 17.62 -11.39 -0.38
C SER A 147 17.74 -9.94 0.09
N LEU A 148 17.70 -9.00 -0.86
CA LEU A 148 17.56 -7.56 -0.61
C LEU A 148 16.12 -7.18 -0.20
N GLN A 149 15.24 -8.16 0.05
CA GLN A 149 13.82 -7.95 0.36
C GLN A 149 13.51 -8.48 1.77
N PRO A 150 13.58 -7.63 2.80
CA PRO A 150 13.59 -8.06 4.20
C PRO A 150 12.35 -8.86 4.65
N TRP A 151 11.17 -8.60 4.07
CA TRP A 151 9.89 -9.16 4.53
C TRP A 151 9.35 -10.33 3.70
N VAL A 152 9.86 -10.56 2.49
CA VAL A 152 9.29 -11.57 1.56
C VAL A 152 9.67 -13.00 1.98
N ARG A 153 10.69 -13.13 2.85
CA ARG A 153 11.09 -14.41 3.42
C ARG A 153 10.39 -14.74 4.73
N TYR A 154 9.66 -13.82 5.35
CA TYR A 154 8.98 -14.09 6.61
C TYR A 154 7.48 -14.24 6.36
N GLU A 155 6.97 -15.44 6.57
CA GLU A 155 5.53 -15.74 6.57
C GLU A 155 4.99 -15.61 8.00
N PHE A 156 3.72 -15.25 8.14
CA PHE A 156 3.04 -15.36 9.42
C PHE A 156 2.85 -16.83 9.78
N GLU A 157 3.05 -17.17 11.06
CA GLU A 157 2.75 -18.52 11.56
C GLU A 157 1.24 -18.76 11.64
N ASP A 158 0.47 -17.71 11.96
CA ASP A 158 -0.99 -17.74 11.97
C ASP A 158 -1.52 -17.86 10.52
N PRO A 159 -2.23 -18.96 10.17
CA PRO A 159 -2.78 -19.15 8.84
C PRO A 159 -3.78 -18.08 8.41
N GLN A 160 -4.51 -17.48 9.36
CA GLN A 160 -5.45 -16.39 9.06
C GLN A 160 -4.70 -15.12 8.65
N LEU A 161 -3.60 -14.79 9.34
CA LEU A 161 -2.75 -13.66 8.97
C LEU A 161 -2.00 -13.93 7.67
N GLU A 162 -1.57 -15.17 7.43
CA GLU A 162 -0.90 -15.54 6.18
C GLU A 162 -1.88 -15.62 4.98
N ALA A 163 -3.18 -15.78 5.20
CA ALA A 163 -4.19 -15.71 4.15
C ALA A 163 -4.57 -14.28 3.74
N LEU A 164 -4.18 -13.27 4.52
CA LEU A 164 -4.48 -11.86 4.23
C LEU A 164 -3.90 -11.41 2.89
N SER A 165 -4.52 -10.38 2.30
CA SER A 165 -3.94 -9.76 1.10
C SER A 165 -2.58 -9.11 1.41
N ALA A 166 -1.78 -8.89 0.37
CA ALA A 166 -0.49 -8.22 0.52
C ALA A 166 -0.63 -6.87 1.24
N GLY A 167 -1.67 -6.09 0.90
CA GLY A 167 -2.00 -4.83 1.54
C GLY A 167 -2.30 -4.95 3.03
N GLN A 168 -3.14 -5.91 3.43
CA GLN A 168 -3.48 -6.12 4.83
C GLN A 168 -2.28 -6.66 5.63
N LYS A 169 -1.48 -7.54 5.04
CA LYS A 169 -0.25 -8.02 5.65
C LYS A 169 0.76 -6.89 5.92
N ILE A 170 0.82 -5.85 5.07
CA ILE A 170 1.64 -4.65 5.35
C ILE A 170 1.18 -3.98 6.62
N LEU A 171 -0.13 -3.72 6.74
CA LEU A 171 -0.71 -3.07 7.91
C LEU A 171 -0.42 -3.87 9.19
N VAL A 172 -0.46 -5.20 9.12
CA VAL A 172 -0.04 -6.05 10.24
C VAL A 172 1.46 -5.91 10.54
N ARG A 173 2.32 -5.90 9.51
CA ARG A 173 3.79 -5.85 9.66
C ARG A 173 4.33 -4.51 10.18
N ILE A 174 3.67 -3.39 9.87
CA ILE A 174 4.09 -2.06 10.36
C ILE A 174 3.70 -1.83 11.83
N GLY A 175 2.91 -2.72 12.42
CA GLY A 175 2.45 -2.65 13.79
C GLY A 175 1.13 -1.88 13.96
N PRO A 176 0.38 -2.13 15.06
CA PRO A 176 -0.98 -1.63 15.25
C PRO A 176 -1.07 -0.10 15.32
N GLU A 177 -0.10 0.58 15.91
CA GLU A 177 -0.08 2.05 15.99
C GLU A 177 0.01 2.70 14.61
N HIS A 178 1.02 2.32 13.82
CA HIS A 178 1.16 2.79 12.44
C HIS A 178 0.00 2.36 11.55
N ALA A 179 -0.53 1.14 11.73
CA ALA A 179 -1.70 0.67 11.01
C ALA A 179 -2.92 1.59 11.24
N ARG A 180 -3.18 2.00 12.48
CA ARG A 180 -4.28 2.92 12.81
C ARG A 180 -4.10 4.29 12.15
N LEU A 181 -2.88 4.83 12.16
CA LEU A 181 -2.55 6.09 11.50
C LEU A 181 -2.80 6.00 9.98
N VAL A 182 -2.30 4.95 9.34
CA VAL A 182 -2.53 4.70 7.91
C VAL A 182 -4.02 4.55 7.61
N LYS A 183 -4.75 3.73 8.38
CA LYS A 183 -6.20 3.55 8.22
C LYS A 183 -6.96 4.87 8.40
N ALA A 184 -6.59 5.71 9.35
CA ALA A 184 -7.20 7.02 9.54
C ALA A 184 -7.05 7.90 8.28
N LYS A 185 -5.84 7.94 7.70
CA LYS A 185 -5.62 8.67 6.44
C LYS A 185 -6.39 8.08 5.26
N LEU A 186 -6.47 6.74 5.17
CA LEU A 186 -7.26 6.06 4.16
C LEU A 186 -8.75 6.41 4.26
N ARG A 187 -9.32 6.47 5.48
CA ARG A 187 -10.72 6.91 5.68
C ARG A 187 -10.93 8.35 5.23
N ALA A 188 -10.01 9.26 5.59
CA ALA A 188 -10.08 10.65 5.18
C ALA A 188 -10.04 10.79 3.65
N LEU A 189 -9.09 10.12 2.99
CA LEU A 189 -8.99 10.12 1.53
C LEU A 189 -10.25 9.54 0.87
N ARG A 190 -10.78 8.43 1.41
CA ARG A 190 -12.01 7.79 0.91
C ARG A 190 -13.20 8.76 0.95
N ALA A 191 -13.36 9.49 2.05
CA ALA A 191 -14.45 10.46 2.20
C ALA A 191 -14.39 11.55 1.12
N GLU A 192 -13.18 12.06 0.84
CA GLU A 192 -12.95 13.10 -0.16
C GLU A 192 -13.18 12.64 -1.61
N ILE A 193 -12.81 11.38 -1.91
CA ILE A 193 -12.97 10.80 -3.24
C ILE A 193 -14.43 10.35 -3.48
N ALA A 194 -15.11 9.82 -2.47
CA ALA A 194 -16.50 9.35 -2.60
C ALA A 194 -17.50 10.52 -2.69
N THR A 195 -17.28 11.60 -1.94
CA THR A 195 -18.20 12.76 -1.92
C THR A 195 -18.13 13.55 -3.24
N ASN A 196 -16.99 13.54 -3.91
CA ASN A 196 -16.71 14.35 -5.09
C ASN A 196 -16.21 13.49 -6.26
N ALA A 197 -16.77 12.29 -6.43
CA ALA A 197 -16.35 11.38 -7.50
C ALA A 197 -16.39 12.12 -8.85
N PRO A 198 -15.32 12.04 -9.69
CA PRO A 198 -15.37 12.61 -11.03
C PRO A 198 -16.58 11.98 -11.73
N ALA A 199 -17.47 12.82 -12.29
CA ALA A 199 -18.68 12.35 -12.96
C ALA A 199 -18.29 11.22 -13.91
N ALA A 200 -18.76 9.99 -13.61
CA ALA A 200 -18.66 8.88 -14.54
C ALA A 200 -19.26 9.41 -15.85
N GLY A 201 -18.45 9.40 -16.92
CA GLY A 201 -18.83 9.97 -18.20
C GLY A 201 -20.25 9.52 -18.56
N ALA A 202 -21.05 10.46 -19.05
CA ALA A 202 -22.47 10.33 -19.35
C ALA A 202 -22.78 9.35 -20.52
N ASP A 203 -22.07 8.22 -20.60
CA ASP A 203 -22.14 7.24 -21.69
C ASP A 203 -21.92 5.79 -21.21
N ALA A 204 -22.16 5.50 -19.93
CA ALA A 204 -22.12 4.12 -19.43
C ALA A 204 -23.29 3.31 -20.03
N PRO A 205 -23.03 2.20 -20.74
CA PRO A 205 -24.09 1.30 -21.17
C PRO A 205 -24.76 0.66 -19.93
N PRO A 206 -26.08 0.42 -19.97
CA PRO A 206 -26.80 -0.08 -18.81
C PRO A 206 -26.28 -1.47 -18.38
N PRO A 207 -26.37 -1.79 -17.08
CA PRO A 207 -25.97 -3.10 -16.58
C PRO A 207 -26.86 -4.18 -17.20
N SER A 208 -26.21 -5.18 -17.81
CA SER A 208 -26.88 -6.39 -18.27
C SER A 208 -27.53 -7.10 -17.07
N GLN A 209 -28.84 -7.32 -17.16
CA GLN A 209 -29.58 -8.22 -16.28
C GLN A 209 -29.19 -9.68 -16.51
#